data_AF-A0A5M8QJH7-F1
#
_entry.id   AF-A0A5M8QJH7-F1
#
_cell.length_a   1.000
_cell.length_b   1.000
_cell.length_c   1.000
_cell.angle_alpha   90.00
_cell.angle_beta   90.00
_cell.angle_gamma   90.00
#
_symmetry.space_group_name_H-M   'P 1'
#
loop_
_entity.id
_entity.type
_entity.pdbx_description
1 polymer ?
#
loop_
_entity_poly.entity_id
_entity_poly.type
_entity_poly.pdbx_seq_one_letter_code
_entity_poly.pdbx_strand_id
1 'polypeptide(L)'
;MAFGGPSRKSLGELVAETPKLIVDLAKAEIAHLKAEIGAKTKGLGVGAGLLAGAGFFAIFLFGWLLIAAFEGLNEALDPWLSALIVSAFLLVVVLILALAGLSLIKKNKDFNNLEAVDSIKDDVNMVKGVGHAAEGTDPLDDLPTANGDLR
;
A
#
# COMPACT_ATOMS: atom_id res chain seq x y z
N MET A 1 47.73 39.78 28.01
CA MET A 1 46.62 38.83 28.22
C MET A 1 45.31 39.60 28.04
N ALA A 2 44.48 39.21 27.07
CA ALA A 2 43.09 39.65 27.02
C ALA A 2 42.25 38.51 26.44
N PHE A 3 41.67 37.71 27.32
CA PHE A 3 40.69 36.69 26.97
C PHE A 3 39.38 37.41 26.64
N GLY A 4 39.05 37.53 25.36
CA GLY A 4 37.73 37.95 24.90
C GLY A 4 36.72 36.88 25.30
N GLY A 5 35.98 37.12 26.39
CA GLY A 5 34.96 36.20 26.88
C GLY A 5 33.80 36.05 25.87
N PRO A 6 33.17 34.88 25.80
CA PRO A 6 32.06 34.63 24.87
C PRO A 6 30.92 35.61 25.15
N SER A 7 30.55 36.41 24.15
CA SER A 7 29.40 37.30 24.20
C SER A 7 28.13 36.47 24.47
N ARG A 8 27.48 36.72 25.60
CA ARG A 8 26.18 36.11 25.90
C ARG A 8 25.16 36.71 24.92
N LYS A 9 24.62 35.88 24.04
CA LYS A 9 23.54 36.28 23.11
C LYS A 9 22.39 36.90 23.89
N SER A 10 21.83 38.00 23.39
CA SER A 10 20.71 38.68 24.06
C SER A 10 19.43 37.86 23.94
N LEU A 11 18.47 38.04 24.85
CA LEU A 11 17.16 37.35 24.80
C LEU A 11 16.42 37.62 23.48
N GLY A 12 16.55 38.83 22.91
CA GLY A 12 15.99 39.15 21.60
C GLY A 12 16.65 38.39 20.44
N GLU A 13 17.93 38.03 20.59
CA GLU A 13 18.72 37.29 19.62
C GLU A 13 18.41 35.78 19.66
N LEU A 14 18.08 35.23 20.84
CA LEU A 14 17.56 33.87 21.01
C LEU A 14 16.15 33.71 20.43
N VAL A 15 15.28 34.69 20.63
CA VAL A 15 13.93 34.71 20.03
C VAL A 15 14.02 34.85 18.51
N ALA A 16 14.96 35.64 17.98
CA ALA A 16 15.22 35.75 16.55
C ALA A 16 15.80 34.45 15.92
N GLU A 17 16.51 33.62 16.69
CA GLU A 17 17.05 32.33 16.23
C GLU A 17 16.08 31.14 16.36
N THR A 18 15.03 31.26 17.17
CA THR A 18 14.04 30.18 17.41
C THR A 18 13.36 29.67 16.12
N PRO A 19 12.91 30.53 15.18
CA PRO A 19 12.35 30.07 13.91
C PRO A 19 13.33 29.24 13.09
N LYS A 20 14.63 29.57 13.16
CA LYS A 20 15.69 28.83 12.46
C LYS A 20 15.88 27.43 13.04
N LEU A 21 15.87 27.29 14.37
CA LEU A 21 15.92 25.98 15.03
C LEU A 21 14.73 25.10 14.66
N ILE A 22 13.52 25.66 14.58
CA ILE A 22 12.32 24.91 14.18
C ILE A 22 12.45 24.40 12.74
N VAL A 23 12.93 25.25 11.82
CA VAL A 23 13.18 24.85 10.42
C VAL A 23 14.27 23.79 10.32
N ASP A 24 15.34 23.90 11.11
CA ASP A 24 16.44 22.94 11.09
C ASP A 24 16.04 21.59 11.71
N LEU A 25 15.20 21.60 12.76
CA LEU A 25 14.60 20.39 13.32
C LEU A 25 13.66 19.71 12.31
N ALA A 26 12.78 20.48 11.67
CA ALA A 26 11.88 19.94 10.65
C ALA A 26 12.65 19.30 9.48
N LYS A 27 13.76 19.91 9.04
CA LYS A 27 14.65 19.30 8.04
C LYS A 27 15.31 18.02 8.54
N ALA A 28 15.72 17.97 9.81
CA ALA A 28 16.31 16.77 10.41
C ALA A 28 15.28 15.63 10.51
N GLU A 29 14.04 15.92 10.91
CA GLU A 29 12.93 14.96 10.98
C GLU A 29 12.62 14.37 9.60
N ILE A 30 12.57 15.23 8.56
CA ILE A 30 12.38 14.80 7.17
C ILE A 30 13.55 13.94 6.69
N ALA A 31 14.79 14.30 7.03
CA ALA A 31 15.97 13.52 6.68
C ALA A 31 15.96 12.14 7.37
N HIS A 32 15.55 12.10 8.63
CA HIS A 32 15.42 10.85 9.40
C HIS A 32 14.32 9.96 8.82
N LEU A 33 13.13 10.52 8.56
CA LEU A 33 12.02 9.81 7.93
C LEU A 33 12.41 9.28 6.55
N LYS A 34 13.14 10.07 5.75
CA LYS A 34 13.63 9.64 4.44
C LYS A 34 14.60 8.46 4.56
N ALA A 35 15.49 8.47 5.56
CA ALA A 35 16.40 7.36 5.81
C ALA A 35 15.65 6.10 6.26
N GLU A 36 14.68 6.24 7.16
CA GLU A 36 13.86 5.12 7.65
C GLU A 36 12.97 4.52 6.55
N ILE A 37 12.30 5.36 5.76
CA ILE A 37 11.55 4.94 4.58
C ILE A 37 12.48 4.24 3.59
N GLY A 38 13.65 4.82 3.29
CA GLY A 38 14.62 4.21 2.38
C GLY A 38 15.09 2.83 2.85
N ALA A 39 15.36 2.69 4.15
CA ALA A 39 15.75 1.40 4.74
C ALA A 39 14.61 0.36 4.68
N LYS A 40 13.38 0.74 5.05
CA LYS A 40 12.20 -0.15 5.02
C LYS A 40 11.81 -0.54 3.59
N THR A 41 11.86 0.39 2.65
CA THR A 41 11.45 0.17 1.25
C THR A 41 12.47 -0.66 0.48
N LYS A 42 13.78 -0.55 0.78
CA LYS A 42 14.80 -1.36 0.10
C LYS A 42 14.59 -2.86 0.33
N GLY A 43 14.32 -3.26 1.57
CA GLY A 43 14.01 -4.66 1.90
C GLY A 43 12.76 -5.16 1.19
N LEU A 44 11.70 -4.33 1.19
CA LEU A 44 10.46 -4.63 0.47
C LEU A 44 10.67 -4.76 -1.04
N GLY A 45 11.46 -3.88 -1.66
CA GLY A 45 11.76 -3.91 -3.09
C GLY A 45 12.56 -5.14 -3.52
N VAL A 46 13.59 -5.52 -2.73
CA VAL A 46 14.35 -6.76 -2.97
C VAL A 46 13.45 -7.98 -2.78
N GLY A 47 12.64 -8.01 -1.71
CA GLY A 47 11.71 -9.10 -1.46
C GLY A 47 10.68 -9.26 -2.58
N ALA A 48 10.08 -8.16 -3.03
CA ALA A 48 9.15 -8.15 -4.15
C ALA A 48 9.82 -8.61 -5.46
N GLY A 49 11.06 -8.17 -5.73
CA GLY A 49 11.83 -8.62 -6.88
C GLY A 49 12.15 -10.12 -6.84
N LEU A 50 12.55 -10.64 -5.68
CA LEU A 50 12.80 -12.08 -5.48
C LEU A 50 11.51 -12.90 -5.65
N LEU A 51 10.39 -12.44 -5.09
CA LEU A 51 9.10 -13.12 -5.26
C LEU A 51 8.62 -13.08 -6.71
N ALA A 52 8.81 -11.97 -7.41
CA ALA A 52 8.50 -11.88 -8.84
C ALA A 52 9.37 -12.85 -9.66
N GLY A 53 10.68 -12.91 -9.38
CA GLY A 53 11.58 -13.88 -10.00
C GLY A 53 11.20 -15.33 -9.71
N ALA A 54 10.91 -15.64 -8.44
CA ALA A 54 10.43 -16.97 -8.04
C ALA A 54 9.12 -17.34 -8.73
N GLY A 55 8.16 -16.41 -8.83
CA GLY A 55 6.92 -16.59 -9.56
C GLY A 55 7.13 -16.87 -11.04
N PHE A 56 8.06 -16.16 -11.69
CA PHE A 56 8.44 -16.41 -13.08
C PHE A 56 8.97 -17.84 -13.27
N PHE A 57 9.93 -18.28 -12.46
CA PHE A 57 10.47 -19.64 -12.54
C PHE A 57 9.46 -20.72 -12.14
N ALA A 58 8.54 -20.41 -11.22
CA ALA A 58 7.48 -21.33 -10.82
C ALA A 58 6.55 -21.71 -11.99
N ILE A 59 6.35 -20.83 -12.97
CA ILE A 59 5.58 -21.13 -14.19
C ILE A 59 6.27 -22.25 -15.00
N PHE A 60 7.59 -22.15 -15.19
CA PHE A 60 8.35 -23.17 -15.92
C PHE A 60 8.40 -24.49 -15.16
N LEU A 61 8.67 -24.43 -13.85
CA LEU A 61 8.66 -25.60 -12.99
C LEU A 61 7.30 -26.31 -13.05
N PHE A 62 6.21 -25.56 -12.94
CA PHE A 62 4.87 -26.10 -13.00
C PHE A 62 4.59 -26.78 -14.34
N GLY A 63 4.95 -26.15 -15.46
CA GLY A 63 4.83 -26.77 -16.78
C GLY A 63 5.62 -28.08 -16.91
N TRP A 64 6.85 -28.11 -16.39
CA TRP A 64 7.68 -29.33 -16.39
C TRP A 64 7.11 -30.44 -15.51
N LEU A 65 6.54 -30.10 -14.35
CA LEU A 65 5.86 -31.06 -13.50
C LEU A 65 4.63 -31.67 -14.18
N LEU A 66 3.89 -30.90 -14.97
CA LEU A 66 2.75 -31.43 -15.73
C LEU A 66 3.20 -32.40 -16.83
N ILE A 67 4.27 -32.07 -17.54
CA ILE A 67 4.87 -32.98 -18.54
C ILE A 67 5.36 -34.26 -17.85
N ALA A 68 6.10 -34.14 -16.74
CA ALA A 68 6.60 -35.28 -16.00
C ALA A 68 5.47 -36.16 -15.44
N ALA A 69 4.37 -35.55 -14.96
CA ALA A 69 3.19 -36.30 -14.52
C ALA A 69 2.51 -37.02 -15.69
N PHE A 70 2.35 -36.34 -16.83
CA PHE A 70 1.78 -36.93 -18.03
C PHE A 70 2.61 -38.12 -18.54
N GLU A 71 3.92 -37.93 -18.74
CA GLU A 71 4.84 -38.99 -19.17
C GLU A 71 4.94 -40.12 -18.15
N GLY A 72 4.95 -39.80 -16.85
CA GLY A 72 4.95 -40.81 -15.80
C GLY A 72 3.70 -41.68 -15.79
N LEU A 73 2.53 -41.11 -16.09
CA LEU A 73 1.29 -41.87 -16.26
C LEU A 73 1.28 -42.69 -17.56
N ASN A 74 1.91 -42.19 -18.63
CA ASN A 74 2.01 -42.90 -19.91
C ASN A 74 2.75 -44.24 -19.81
N GLU A 75 3.62 -44.42 -18.80
CA GLU A 75 4.29 -45.71 -18.57
C GLU A 75 3.29 -46.81 -18.12
N ALA A 76 2.15 -46.42 -17.55
CA ALA A 76 1.14 -47.35 -17.03
C ALA A 76 -0.20 -47.31 -17.78
N LEU A 77 -0.51 -46.22 -18.49
CA LEU A 77 -1.80 -45.95 -19.13
C LEU A 77 -1.62 -45.42 -20.56
N ASP A 78 -2.65 -45.52 -21.39
CA ASP A 78 -2.65 -44.91 -22.72
C ASP A 78 -2.54 -43.38 -22.64
N PRO A 79 -1.87 -42.72 -23.61
CA PRO A 79 -1.67 -41.27 -23.58
C PRO A 79 -2.94 -40.43 -23.47
N TRP A 80 -4.04 -40.87 -24.08
CA TRP A 80 -5.30 -40.14 -24.01
C TRP A 80 -5.89 -40.14 -22.59
N LEU A 81 -5.72 -41.22 -21.84
CA LEU A 81 -6.24 -41.36 -20.48
C LEU A 81 -5.38 -40.58 -19.48
N SER A 82 -4.05 -40.64 -19.64
CA SER A 82 -3.10 -39.82 -18.88
C SER A 82 -3.42 -38.32 -19.02
N ALA A 83 -3.67 -37.85 -20.24
CA ALA A 83 -4.04 -36.46 -20.51
C ALA A 83 -5.33 -36.05 -19.79
N LEU A 84 -6.35 -36.91 -19.78
CA LEU A 84 -7.60 -36.65 -19.09
C LEU A 84 -7.43 -36.60 -17.57
N ILE A 85 -6.62 -37.48 -16.99
CA ILE A 85 -6.38 -37.49 -15.53
C ILE A 85 -5.64 -36.22 -15.09
N VAL A 86 -4.56 -35.85 -15.79
CA VAL A 86 -3.80 -34.63 -15.47
C VAL A 86 -4.68 -33.39 -15.64
N SER A 87 -5.51 -33.36 -16.69
CA SER A 87 -6.44 -32.27 -16.95
C SER A 87 -7.55 -32.17 -15.90
N ALA A 88 -8.10 -33.29 -15.44
CA ALA A 88 -9.09 -33.33 -14.37
C ALA A 88 -8.51 -32.80 -13.05
N PHE A 89 -7.29 -33.20 -12.70
CA PHE A 89 -6.56 -32.66 -11.56
C PHE A 89 -6.38 -31.14 -11.66
N LEU A 90 -5.94 -30.64 -12.82
CA LEU A 90 -5.79 -29.20 -13.07
C LEU A 90 -7.11 -28.45 -12.93
N LEU A 91 -8.20 -29.01 -13.44
CA LEU A 91 -9.53 -28.39 -13.35
C LEU A 91 -9.96 -28.20 -11.89
N VAL A 92 -9.70 -29.20 -11.02
CA VAL A 92 -9.95 -29.09 -9.58
C VAL A 92 -9.11 -27.97 -8.96
N VAL A 93 -7.82 -27.90 -9.28
CA VAL A 93 -6.94 -26.82 -8.78
C VAL A 93 -7.43 -25.45 -9.23
N VAL A 94 -7.77 -25.29 -10.51
CA VAL A 94 -8.31 -24.03 -11.06
C VAL A 94 -9.60 -23.63 -10.34
N LEU A 95 -10.51 -24.58 -10.11
CA LEU A 95 -11.77 -24.31 -9.42
C LEU A 95 -11.52 -23.82 -7.99
N ILE A 96 -10.63 -24.48 -7.24
CA ILE A 96 -10.27 -24.06 -5.87
C ILE A 96 -9.65 -22.65 -5.89
N LEU A 97 -8.69 -22.40 -6.77
CA LEU A 97 -8.02 -21.08 -6.86
C LEU A 97 -9.00 -19.98 -7.27
N ALA A 98 -9.87 -20.24 -8.23
CA ALA A 98 -10.90 -19.29 -8.65
C ALA A 98 -11.86 -18.97 -7.50
N LEU A 99 -12.36 -19.98 -6.79
CA LEU A 99 -13.26 -19.79 -5.64
C LEU A 99 -12.57 -19.06 -4.49
N ALA A 100 -11.31 -19.40 -4.19
CA ALA A 100 -10.51 -18.71 -3.18
C ALA A 100 -10.27 -17.24 -3.56
N GLY A 101 -9.88 -16.98 -4.81
CA GLY A 101 -9.70 -15.63 -5.35
C GLY A 101 -10.97 -14.80 -5.31
N LEU A 102 -12.10 -15.37 -5.75
CA LEU A 102 -13.41 -14.72 -5.64
C LEU A 102 -13.78 -14.44 -4.18
N SER A 103 -13.49 -15.37 -3.26
CA SER A 103 -13.77 -15.20 -1.84
C SER A 103 -12.92 -14.08 -1.22
N LEU A 104 -11.65 -13.97 -1.60
CA LEU A 104 -10.76 -12.90 -1.17
C LEU A 104 -11.23 -11.55 -1.72
N ILE A 105 -11.62 -11.48 -3.00
CA ILE A 105 -12.16 -10.25 -3.60
C ILE A 105 -13.47 -9.85 -2.91
N LYS A 106 -14.37 -10.80 -2.66
CA LYS A 106 -15.65 -10.54 -1.98
C LYS A 106 -15.46 -10.07 -0.53
N LYS A 107 -14.50 -10.64 0.20
CA LYS A 107 -14.18 -10.22 1.58
C LYS A 107 -13.57 -8.83 1.65
N ASN A 108 -12.88 -8.40 0.61
CA ASN A 108 -12.21 -7.11 0.56
C ASN A 108 -12.89 -6.14 -0.43
N LYS A 109 -14.17 -6.36 -0.76
CA LYS A 109 -14.88 -5.58 -1.79
C LYS A 109 -15.19 -4.13 -1.36
N ASP A 110 -15.00 -3.82 -0.07
CA ASP A 110 -15.12 -2.48 0.50
C ASP A 110 -13.93 -1.57 0.16
N PHE A 111 -13.02 -1.95 -0.76
CA PHE A 111 -12.05 -1.00 -1.33
C PHE A 111 -12.72 0.13 -2.15
N ASN A 112 -13.99 -0.04 -2.55
CA ASN A 112 -14.78 1.05 -3.14
C ASN A 112 -15.33 2.04 -2.10
N ASN A 113 -15.25 1.71 -0.81
CA ASN A 113 -15.71 2.51 0.32
C ASN A 113 -14.53 2.80 1.27
N LEU A 114 -13.36 3.08 0.68
CA LEU A 114 -12.26 3.64 1.44
C LEU A 114 -12.66 5.08 1.77
N GLU A 115 -13.01 5.35 3.03
CA GLU A 115 -13.23 6.72 3.54
C GLU A 115 -12.12 7.67 3.08
N ALA A 116 -10.89 7.18 2.98
CA ALA A 116 -9.73 7.92 2.46
C ALA A 116 -9.88 8.36 0.99
N VAL A 117 -10.50 7.57 0.13
CA VAL A 117 -10.72 7.93 -1.29
C VAL A 117 -11.85 8.93 -1.42
N ASP A 118 -12.90 8.80 -0.59
CA ASP A 118 -14.03 9.72 -0.61
C ASP A 118 -13.67 11.07 0.03
N SER A 119 -12.91 11.10 1.13
CA SER A 119 -12.33 12.33 1.69
C SER A 119 -11.42 13.06 0.68
N ILE A 120 -10.59 12.33 -0.08
CA ILE A 120 -9.74 12.95 -1.11
C ILE A 120 -10.58 13.55 -2.26
N LYS A 121 -11.69 12.91 -2.64
CA LYS A 121 -12.60 13.47 -3.66
C LYS A 121 -13.28 14.72 -3.15
N ASP A 122 -13.74 14.73 -1.90
CA ASP A 122 -14.40 15.89 -1.29
C ASP A 122 -13.43 17.07 -1.11
N ASP A 123 -12.20 16.80 -0.69
CA ASP A 123 -11.13 17.81 -0.61
C ASP A 123 -10.83 18.42 -1.99
N VAL A 124 -10.79 17.59 -3.04
CA VAL A 124 -10.58 18.06 -4.42
C VAL A 124 -11.79 18.85 -4.92
N ASN A 125 -13.01 18.48 -4.56
CA ASN A 125 -14.23 19.18 -4.92
C ASN A 125 -14.34 20.54 -4.19
N MET A 126 -13.91 20.60 -2.94
CA MET A 126 -13.76 21.84 -2.16
C MET A 126 -12.77 22.80 -2.82
N VAL A 127 -11.59 22.32 -3.25
CA VAL A 127 -10.58 23.14 -3.95
C VAL A 127 -11.06 23.60 -5.33
N LYS A 128 -11.88 22.79 -6.00
CA LYS A 128 -12.49 23.13 -7.30
C LYS A 128 -13.74 24.01 -7.17
N GLY A 129 -14.19 24.32 -5.96
CA GLY A 129 -15.38 25.13 -5.72
C GLY A 129 -16.68 24.47 -6.17
N VAL A 130 -16.74 23.13 -6.15
CA VAL A 130 -17.94 22.31 -6.44
C VAL A 130 -18.38 21.47 -5.24
N GLY A 131 -17.74 21.64 -4.07
CA GLY A 131 -18.18 21.09 -2.78
C GLY A 131 -19.33 21.89 -2.16
N HIS A 132 -19.69 21.62 -0.90
CA HIS A 132 -20.87 22.18 -0.18
C HIS A 132 -21.08 23.71 -0.31
N ALA A 133 -20.00 24.48 -0.47
CA ALA A 133 -20.05 25.92 -0.74
C ALA A 133 -20.74 26.31 -2.08
N ALA A 134 -20.78 25.43 -3.07
CA ALA A 134 -21.45 25.64 -4.36
C ALA A 134 -22.93 25.21 -4.35
N GLU A 135 -23.30 24.33 -3.43
CA GLU A 135 -24.66 23.84 -3.23
C GLU A 135 -25.45 24.72 -2.23
N GLY A 136 -24.74 25.53 -1.43
CA GLY A 136 -25.34 26.44 -0.46
C GLY A 136 -25.63 25.80 0.90
N THR A 137 -25.08 24.61 1.16
CA THR A 137 -25.11 23.93 2.46
C THR A 137 -23.92 24.37 3.31
N ASP A 138 -24.15 24.61 4.60
CA ASP A 138 -23.09 25.03 5.53
C ASP A 138 -22.30 23.78 5.96
N PRO A 139 -20.97 23.73 5.80
CA PRO A 139 -20.13 22.63 6.27
C PRO A 139 -20.28 22.29 7.76
N LEU A 140 -20.91 23.18 8.54
CA LEU A 140 -21.21 22.99 9.96
C LEU A 140 -22.44 22.11 10.23
N ASP A 141 -23.27 21.83 9.22
CA ASP A 141 -24.46 20.99 9.37
C ASP A 141 -24.11 19.48 9.48
N ASP A 142 -22.96 19.07 8.91
CA ASP A 142 -22.45 17.70 8.96
C ASP A 142 -21.68 17.37 10.26
N LEU A 143 -21.51 18.33 11.16
CA LEU A 143 -20.82 18.12 12.43
C LEU A 143 -21.72 17.38 13.43
N PRO A 144 -21.22 16.33 14.12
CA PRO A 144 -21.97 15.66 15.16
C PRO A 144 -22.41 16.65 16.25
N THR A 145 -23.72 16.79 16.45
CA THR A 145 -24.22 17.61 17.56
C THR A 145 -24.01 16.88 18.89
N ALA A 146 -24.05 17.62 20.00
CA ALA A 146 -23.85 17.10 21.35
C ALA A 146 -24.79 15.92 21.73
N ASN A 147 -25.85 15.69 20.95
CA ASN A 147 -26.86 14.66 21.19
C ASN A 147 -26.79 13.49 20.18
N GLY A 148 -25.85 13.51 19.22
CA GLY A 148 -25.63 12.43 18.26
C GLY A 148 -26.50 12.46 16.99
N ASP A 149 -27.35 13.47 16.81
CA ASP A 149 -28.11 13.68 15.57
C ASP A 149 -27.38 14.67 14.63
N LEU A 150 -27.50 14.42 13.32
CA LEU A 150 -27.05 15.32 12.23
C LEU A 150 -28.10 16.43 12.03
N ARG A 151 -27.67 17.66 11.70
CA ARG A 151 -28.57 18.82 11.54
C ARG A 151 -29.14 18.93 10.14
#